data_AF-E9G7W7-F1
#
_entry.id   AF-E9G7W7-F1
#
_cell.length_a   1.000
_cell.length_b   1.000
_cell.length_c   1.000
_cell.angle_alpha   90.00
_cell.angle_beta   90.00
_cell.angle_gamma   90.00
#
_symmetry.space_group_name_H-M   'P 1'
#
loop_
_entity.id
_entity.type
_entity.pdbx_description
1 polymer ?
#
loop_
_entity_poly.entity_id
_entity_poly.type
_entity_poly.pdbx_seq_one_letter_code
_entity_poly.pdbx_strand_id
1 'polypeptide(L)'
;MAIFNQQWQRRPRPASSHQFYPSNWTLVNLKNFEFLLNSDACGTRQIDLLVIVTSHPGHVALRNAFRRALPIEALQTFNITRVFLLAQINPIQTGYHLVDQHVIEEEYINYNDIVQGDFIESYHNLSYKHVLGLKYSAHYCSQAQLILKKDDDIAVDLFQLLDLVRSKLLTGLQIVGAVLTGDEQNPVRDKASKYYVSRDYYAPSKYPPFVSGWAYVTTVQAASQLVRHSESSPFFWIDDIYVTGMLAALSGVNLVDIRTRFTVFVDHLKCCLRNHPNTVACDFFIVPSGDYAELVEAFHRQSLRCRIDSCRTATLEESSDKPSFCVITNIRSQTYNKMDGRIIYGQIIAVYCCRI
;
A
#
# COMPACT_ATOMS: atom_id res chain seq x y z
N MET A 1 27.07 -25.27 31.23
CA MET A 1 25.67 -25.01 31.61
C MET A 1 25.62 -23.73 32.43
N ALA A 2 25.16 -22.64 31.85
CA ALA A 2 24.59 -21.50 32.55
C ALA A 2 23.75 -20.74 31.51
N ILE A 3 22.44 -20.98 31.56
CA ILE A 3 21.42 -20.38 30.71
C ILE A 3 21.20 -18.96 31.24
N PHE A 4 21.54 -17.94 30.46
CA PHE A 4 21.13 -16.57 30.77
C PHE A 4 19.66 -16.40 30.40
N ASN A 5 18.81 -16.56 31.42
CA ASN A 5 17.42 -16.10 31.43
C ASN A 5 17.44 -14.57 31.56
N GLN A 6 17.38 -13.84 30.44
CA GLN A 6 16.97 -12.43 30.47
C GLN A 6 15.47 -12.36 30.23
N GLN A 7 14.72 -12.22 31.33
CA GLN A 7 13.36 -11.72 31.27
C GLN A 7 13.41 -10.28 30.74
N TRP A 8 12.89 -10.10 29.53
CA TRP A 8 12.68 -8.80 28.91
C TRP A 8 11.71 -7.98 29.76
N GLN A 9 12.24 -7.06 30.56
CA GLN A 9 11.43 -6.01 31.16
C GLN A 9 10.96 -5.09 30.02
N ARG A 10 9.67 -5.19 29.67
CA ARG A 10 8.99 -4.24 28.80
C ARG A 10 9.35 -2.83 29.27
N ARG A 11 10.04 -2.03 28.43
CA ARG A 11 10.26 -0.61 28.75
C ARG A 11 8.89 0.01 29.03
N PRO A 12 8.68 0.72 30.15
CA PRO A 12 7.38 1.31 30.46
C PRO A 12 6.95 2.22 29.33
N ARG A 13 5.73 2.04 28.82
CA ARG A 13 5.13 2.98 27.88
C ARG A 13 5.16 4.38 28.54
N PRO A 14 5.51 5.47 27.82
CA PRO A 14 5.61 6.83 28.39
C PRO A 14 4.37 7.22 29.22
N ALA A 15 4.44 8.15 30.18
CA ALA A 15 3.28 8.49 31.01
C ALA A 15 2.08 9.08 30.21
N SER A 16 2.31 9.61 29.00
CA SER A 16 1.29 10.00 28.00
C SER A 16 0.79 8.84 27.13
N SER A 17 1.25 7.61 27.39
CA SER A 17 1.04 6.44 26.53
C SER A 17 -0.39 5.93 26.49
N HIS A 18 -1.25 6.23 27.46
CA HIS A 18 -2.65 5.80 27.40
C HIS A 18 -3.39 6.40 26.18
N GLN A 19 -2.97 7.58 25.71
CA GLN A 19 -3.54 8.19 24.49
C GLN A 19 -3.04 7.48 23.22
N PHE A 20 -1.77 7.04 23.20
CA PHE A 20 -1.15 6.35 22.06
C PHE A 20 -1.33 4.83 22.08
N TYR A 21 -1.70 4.25 23.21
CA TYR A 21 -1.94 2.82 23.38
C TYR A 21 -3.23 2.63 24.18
N PRO A 22 -4.38 2.99 23.58
CA PRO A 22 -5.67 2.83 24.22
C PRO A 22 -5.97 1.35 24.45
N SER A 23 -6.59 1.05 25.59
CA SER A 23 -7.13 -0.28 25.85
C SER A 23 -8.49 -0.47 25.19
N ASN A 24 -8.89 -1.72 24.99
CA ASN A 24 -10.23 -2.11 24.52
C ASN A 24 -10.62 -1.62 23.12
N TRP A 25 -9.64 -1.44 22.22
CA TRP A 25 -9.97 -1.17 20.83
C TRP A 25 -10.57 -2.39 20.15
N THR A 26 -11.57 -2.15 19.29
CA THR A 26 -12.03 -3.14 18.32
C THR A 26 -11.30 -2.90 17.00
N LEU A 27 -10.76 -3.94 16.39
CA LEU A 27 -10.24 -3.87 15.02
C LEU A 27 -11.02 -4.88 14.17
N VAL A 28 -11.98 -4.41 13.38
CA VAL A 28 -12.94 -5.27 12.69
C VAL A 28 -13.69 -6.15 13.70
N ASN A 29 -13.44 -7.45 13.74
CA ASN A 29 -14.00 -8.40 14.72
C ASN A 29 -13.01 -8.76 15.84
N LEU A 30 -11.77 -8.26 15.83
CA LEU A 30 -10.82 -8.45 16.92
C LEU A 30 -11.19 -7.53 18.09
N LYS A 31 -11.56 -8.13 19.23
CA LYS A 31 -11.81 -7.40 20.48
C LYS A 31 -10.53 -7.30 21.29
N ASN A 32 -10.37 -6.19 22.01
CA ASN A 32 -9.17 -5.90 22.82
C ASN A 32 -7.88 -5.85 21.98
N PHE A 33 -7.99 -5.34 20.75
CA PHE A 33 -6.84 -5.08 19.89
C PHE A 33 -5.88 -4.09 20.56
N GLU A 34 -4.59 -4.38 20.50
CA GLU A 34 -3.53 -3.47 20.93
C GLU A 34 -2.54 -3.14 19.79
N PHE A 35 -1.98 -1.94 19.87
CA PHE A 35 -0.76 -1.61 19.14
C PHE A 35 0.44 -2.20 19.88
N LEU A 36 1.27 -2.96 19.15
CA LEU A 36 2.60 -3.36 19.62
C LEU A 36 3.57 -2.19 19.57
N LEU A 37 3.53 -1.44 18.47
CA LEU A 37 4.27 -0.20 18.23
C LEU A 37 3.30 0.82 17.63
N ASN A 38 3.31 2.05 18.14
CA ASN A 38 2.46 3.11 17.61
C ASN A 38 3.21 4.43 17.52
N SER A 39 3.61 4.76 16.29
CA SER A 39 4.29 6.01 15.95
C SER A 39 3.38 7.23 16.11
N ASP A 40 3.94 8.31 16.66
CA ASP A 40 3.33 9.64 16.75
C ASP A 40 3.73 10.59 15.59
N ALA A 41 4.17 10.04 14.45
CA ALA A 41 4.75 10.78 13.32
C ALA A 41 3.92 11.96 12.78
N CYS A 42 2.60 11.96 13.00
CA CYS A 42 1.72 13.05 12.59
C CYS A 42 1.78 14.28 13.52
N GLY A 43 2.06 14.09 14.81
CA GLY A 43 2.12 15.18 15.80
C GLY A 43 0.95 16.17 15.70
N THR A 44 1.25 17.47 15.71
CA THR A 44 0.26 18.56 15.60
C THR A 44 0.40 19.41 14.33
N ARG A 45 1.32 19.04 13.44
CA ARG A 45 1.60 19.81 12.22
C ARG A 45 0.51 19.64 11.17
N GLN A 46 0.41 20.60 10.26
CA GLN A 46 -0.39 20.44 9.05
C GLN A 46 0.16 19.29 8.20
N ILE A 47 -0.75 18.45 7.68
CA ILE A 47 -0.42 17.32 6.81
C ILE A 47 -1.31 17.38 5.58
N ASP A 48 -0.69 17.52 4.43
CA ASP A 48 -1.38 17.51 3.16
C ASP A 48 -1.63 16.07 2.68
N LEU A 49 -0.67 15.18 2.93
CA LEU A 49 -0.76 13.77 2.59
C LEU A 49 -0.13 12.88 3.68
N LEU A 50 -0.91 11.97 4.22
CA LEU A 50 -0.40 10.83 4.98
C LEU A 50 -0.17 9.65 4.04
N VAL A 51 1.07 9.18 3.91
CA VAL A 51 1.43 7.98 3.16
C VAL A 51 1.49 6.79 4.11
N ILE A 52 0.58 5.87 3.95
CA ILE A 52 0.51 4.60 4.67
C ILE A 52 1.06 3.51 3.76
N VAL A 53 2.20 2.94 4.12
CA VAL A 53 2.82 1.84 3.39
C VAL A 53 2.55 0.53 4.12
N THR A 54 1.71 -0.33 3.56
CA THR A 54 1.50 -1.70 4.05
C THR A 54 2.74 -2.53 3.74
N SER A 55 3.45 -3.00 4.78
CA SER A 55 4.72 -3.71 4.64
C SER A 55 4.72 -5.02 5.42
N HIS A 56 5.59 -5.95 5.03
CA HIS A 56 5.86 -7.18 5.77
C HIS A 56 7.01 -6.95 6.78
N PRO A 57 6.99 -7.50 8.00
CA PRO A 57 8.08 -7.34 8.97
C PRO A 57 9.47 -7.64 8.37
N GLY A 58 9.56 -8.68 7.54
CA GLY A 58 10.76 -9.08 6.80
C GLY A 58 11.27 -8.10 5.72
N HIS A 59 10.49 -7.10 5.30
CA HIS A 59 10.84 -6.19 4.20
C HIS A 59 11.63 -4.95 4.64
N VAL A 60 12.63 -5.13 5.52
CA VAL A 60 13.47 -4.04 6.04
C VAL A 60 14.17 -3.28 4.90
N ALA A 61 14.66 -3.99 3.87
CA ALA A 61 15.35 -3.38 2.74
C ALA A 61 14.44 -2.45 1.91
N LEU A 62 13.17 -2.83 1.69
CA LEU A 62 12.19 -2.00 0.99
C LEU A 62 11.84 -0.76 1.81
N ARG A 63 11.57 -0.90 3.12
CA ARG A 63 11.33 0.25 4.00
C ARG A 63 12.51 1.24 3.97
N ASN A 64 13.73 0.72 4.03
CA ASN A 64 14.93 1.55 3.93
C ASN A 64 15.10 2.22 2.57
N ALA A 65 14.70 1.58 1.46
CA ALA A 65 14.68 2.21 0.15
C ALA A 65 13.72 3.42 0.09
N PHE A 66 12.51 3.31 0.66
CA PHE A 66 11.60 4.46 0.79
C PHE A 66 12.23 5.58 1.63
N ARG A 67 12.89 5.26 2.76
CA ARG A 67 13.55 6.24 3.62
C ARG A 67 14.70 6.95 2.92
N ARG A 68 15.54 6.23 2.16
CA ARG A 68 16.66 6.81 1.41
C ARG A 68 16.20 7.68 0.24
N ALA A 69 15.14 7.26 -0.43
CA ALA A 69 14.62 7.96 -1.61
C ALA A 69 13.87 9.24 -1.24
N LEU A 70 13.05 9.17 -0.18
CA LEU A 70 12.30 10.29 0.37
C LEU A 70 12.58 10.40 1.87
N PRO A 71 13.68 11.07 2.26
CA PRO A 71 13.99 11.39 3.65
C PRO A 71 12.88 12.20 4.30
N ILE A 72 12.82 12.18 5.64
CA ILE A 72 11.76 12.84 6.40
C ILE A 72 11.76 14.36 6.16
N GLU A 73 12.92 14.97 5.99
CA GLU A 73 13.11 16.40 5.72
C GLU A 73 12.53 16.78 4.35
N ALA A 74 12.72 15.91 3.35
CA ALA A 74 12.16 16.11 2.02
C ALA A 74 10.63 16.02 2.05
N LEU A 75 10.07 15.03 2.74
CA LEU A 75 8.61 14.88 2.89
C LEU A 75 7.98 16.06 3.63
N GLN A 76 8.62 16.53 4.70
CA GLN A 76 8.13 17.67 5.50
C GLN A 76 8.06 18.97 4.69
N THR A 77 8.99 19.19 3.75
CA THR A 77 8.96 20.34 2.83
C THR A 77 7.66 20.42 2.01
N PHE A 78 6.98 19.29 1.81
CA PHE A 78 5.71 19.19 1.08
C PHE A 78 4.51 18.84 1.97
N ASN A 79 4.63 19.02 3.29
CA ASN A 79 3.61 18.64 4.29
C ASN A 79 3.19 17.16 4.20
N ILE A 80 4.10 16.27 3.81
CA ILE A 80 3.84 14.82 3.72
C ILE A 80 4.38 14.14 4.98
N THR A 81 3.68 13.12 5.49
CA THR A 81 4.25 12.17 6.46
C THR A 81 4.07 10.75 5.96
N ARG A 82 5.02 9.89 6.27
CA ARG A 82 4.98 8.46 5.93
C ARG A 82 4.99 7.64 7.20
N VAL A 83 4.18 6.58 7.22
CA VAL A 83 4.24 5.50 8.21
C VAL A 83 4.20 4.14 7.52
N PHE A 84 4.85 3.15 8.12
CA PHE A 84 4.81 1.74 7.72
C PHE A 84 3.88 0.97 8.64
N LEU A 85 2.96 0.20 8.04
CA LEU A 85 2.07 -0.70 8.78
C LEU A 85 2.63 -2.11 8.77
N LEU A 86 2.80 -2.65 9.97
CA LEU A 86 3.24 -4.01 10.21
C LEU A 86 2.20 -4.77 11.05
N ALA A 87 2.32 -6.09 11.03
CA ALA A 87 1.61 -6.99 11.91
C ALA A 87 2.64 -7.80 12.74
N GLN A 88 2.16 -8.64 13.66
CA GLN A 88 3.02 -9.53 14.41
C GLN A 88 3.68 -10.56 13.49
N ILE A 89 4.97 -10.82 13.68
CA ILE A 89 5.72 -11.83 12.92
C ILE A 89 5.03 -13.18 13.02
N ASN A 90 4.87 -13.85 11.88
CA ASN A 90 4.34 -15.20 11.81
C ASN A 90 5.50 -16.21 11.80
N PRO A 91 5.77 -16.93 12.91
CA PRO A 91 6.94 -17.79 13.03
C PRO A 91 6.90 -19.03 12.12
N ILE A 92 5.73 -19.35 11.57
CA ILE A 92 5.50 -20.54 10.71
C ILE A 92 5.52 -20.14 9.22
N GLN A 93 5.57 -18.85 8.91
CA GLN A 93 5.50 -18.38 7.52
C GLN A 93 6.79 -18.72 6.76
N THR A 94 6.62 -19.32 5.58
CA THR A 94 7.71 -19.67 4.66
C THR A 94 7.77 -18.66 3.51
N GLY A 95 8.94 -18.51 2.89
CA GLY A 95 9.14 -17.61 1.75
C GLY A 95 9.47 -16.15 2.09
N TYR A 96 9.58 -15.81 3.38
CA TYR A 96 10.03 -14.49 3.85
C TYR A 96 11.25 -14.64 4.75
N HIS A 97 12.10 -13.60 4.80
CA HIS A 97 13.18 -13.55 5.78
C HIS A 97 12.58 -13.49 7.19
N LEU A 98 12.96 -14.46 8.03
CA LEU A 98 12.63 -14.44 9.45
C LEU A 98 13.33 -13.24 10.09
N VAL A 99 12.54 -12.37 10.71
CA VAL A 99 13.02 -11.20 11.45
C VAL A 99 12.52 -11.33 12.88
N ASP A 100 13.39 -11.03 13.84
CA ASP A 100 13.03 -11.00 15.26
C ASP A 100 12.28 -9.69 15.57
N GLN A 101 11.35 -9.73 16.52
CA GLN A 101 10.61 -8.55 16.99
C GLN A 101 11.57 -7.47 17.48
N HIS A 102 12.71 -7.85 18.08
CA HIS A 102 13.73 -6.91 18.51
C HIS A 102 14.26 -6.01 17.37
N VAL A 103 14.44 -6.56 16.16
CA VAL A 103 14.90 -5.77 15.00
C VAL A 103 13.87 -4.71 14.60
N ILE A 104 12.57 -5.03 14.70
CA ILE A 104 11.48 -4.10 14.41
C ILE A 104 11.41 -3.00 15.48
N GLU A 105 11.64 -3.34 16.75
CA GLU A 105 11.69 -2.38 17.85
C GLU A 105 12.87 -1.40 17.69
N GLU A 106 14.05 -1.89 17.30
CA GLU A 106 15.20 -1.02 16.98
C GLU A 106 14.91 -0.11 15.79
N GLU A 107 14.32 -0.65 14.73
CA GLU A 107 13.90 0.14 13.56
C GLU A 107 12.91 1.25 13.97
N TYR A 108 11.93 0.92 14.83
CA TYR A 108 10.98 1.88 15.36
C TYR A 108 11.65 2.96 16.21
N ILE A 109 12.61 2.61 17.07
CA ILE A 109 13.36 3.59 17.87
C ILE A 109 14.16 4.54 16.98
N ASN A 110 14.74 4.03 15.89
CA ASN A 110 15.61 4.82 15.01
C ASN A 110 14.83 5.77 14.08
N TYR A 111 13.63 5.38 13.64
CA TYR A 111 12.89 6.14 12.62
C TYR A 111 11.54 6.69 13.08
N ASN A 112 10.96 6.11 14.13
CA ASN A 112 9.66 6.46 14.68
C ASN A 112 8.55 6.56 13.60
N ASP A 113 8.57 5.66 12.61
CA ASP A 113 7.65 5.65 11.47
C ASP A 113 6.92 4.30 11.30
N ILE A 114 6.87 3.48 12.35
CA ILE A 114 6.19 2.16 12.33
C ILE A 114 4.94 2.18 13.21
N VAL A 115 3.87 1.61 12.68
CA VAL A 115 2.65 1.25 13.41
C VAL A 115 2.46 -0.26 13.25
N GLN A 116 2.46 -1.00 14.36
CA GLN A 116 2.39 -2.44 14.38
C GLN A 116 1.19 -2.92 15.20
N GLY A 117 0.31 -3.71 14.59
CA GLY A 117 -0.80 -4.38 15.27
C GLY A 117 -0.41 -5.74 15.86
N ASP A 118 -1.16 -6.19 16.86
CA ASP A 118 -0.97 -7.46 17.58
C ASP A 118 -1.57 -8.71 16.89
N PHE A 119 -2.08 -8.59 15.67
CA PHE A 119 -2.54 -9.73 14.88
C PHE A 119 -1.41 -10.31 14.03
N ILE A 120 -1.52 -11.60 13.69
CA ILE A 120 -0.49 -12.32 12.93
C ILE A 120 -0.44 -11.84 11.48
N GLU A 121 0.77 -11.60 10.98
CA GLU A 121 1.06 -11.33 9.58
C GLU A 121 0.66 -12.53 8.70
N SER A 122 -0.25 -12.28 7.75
CA SER A 122 -0.73 -13.29 6.83
C SER A 122 -1.50 -12.64 5.69
N TYR A 123 -1.48 -13.27 4.52
CA TYR A 123 -2.28 -12.86 3.37
C TYR A 123 -3.78 -12.77 3.69
N HIS A 124 -4.31 -13.71 4.48
CA HIS A 124 -5.72 -13.70 4.91
C HIS A 124 -6.03 -12.62 5.96
N ASN A 125 -5.02 -12.02 6.57
CA ASN A 125 -5.16 -10.98 7.60
C ASN A 125 -4.89 -9.56 7.06
N LEU A 126 -4.67 -9.41 5.75
CA LEU A 126 -4.45 -8.09 5.13
C LEU A 126 -5.60 -7.13 5.42
N SER A 127 -6.83 -7.62 5.51
CA SER A 127 -8.00 -6.79 5.85
C SER A 127 -7.89 -6.14 7.22
N TYR A 128 -7.32 -6.82 8.23
CA TYR A 128 -7.04 -6.20 9.52
C TYR A 128 -5.97 -5.12 9.40
N LYS A 129 -4.90 -5.36 8.63
CA LYS A 129 -3.83 -4.38 8.41
C LYS A 129 -4.32 -3.15 7.65
N HIS A 130 -5.18 -3.34 6.66
CA HIS A 130 -5.77 -2.26 5.89
C HIS A 130 -6.65 -1.38 6.77
N VAL A 131 -7.56 -1.99 7.54
CA VAL A 131 -8.42 -1.26 8.49
C VAL A 131 -7.58 -0.61 9.60
N LEU A 132 -6.51 -1.26 10.07
CA LEU A 132 -5.58 -0.69 11.05
C LEU A 132 -5.00 0.64 10.54
N GLY A 133 -4.58 0.69 9.28
CA GLY A 133 -4.09 1.92 8.65
C GLY A 133 -5.11 3.04 8.64
N LEU A 134 -6.33 2.73 8.21
CA LEU A 134 -7.41 3.71 8.20
C LEU A 134 -7.76 4.16 9.61
N LYS A 135 -7.78 3.25 10.57
CA LYS A 135 -8.06 3.56 11.96
C LYS A 135 -6.96 4.44 12.57
N TYR A 136 -5.70 4.12 12.31
CA TYR A 136 -4.56 4.96 12.70
C TYR A 136 -4.70 6.37 12.12
N SER A 137 -5.00 6.49 10.83
CA SER A 137 -5.17 7.81 10.18
C SER A 137 -6.30 8.63 10.79
N ALA A 138 -7.45 8.01 11.07
CA ALA A 138 -8.62 8.69 11.61
C ALA A 138 -8.42 9.16 13.06
N HIS A 139 -7.60 8.46 13.85
CA HIS A 139 -7.41 8.74 15.27
C HIS A 139 -6.13 9.54 15.58
N TYR A 140 -5.01 9.19 14.94
CA TYR A 140 -3.68 9.75 15.24
C TYR A 140 -3.18 10.74 14.18
N CYS A 141 -3.89 10.85 13.05
CA CYS A 141 -3.52 11.73 11.95
C CYS A 141 -4.74 12.45 11.35
N SER A 142 -5.71 12.81 12.19
CA SER A 142 -7.00 13.35 11.76
C SER A 142 -6.90 14.72 11.08
N GLN A 143 -5.78 15.42 11.24
CA GLN A 143 -5.45 16.67 10.57
C GLN A 143 -4.96 16.49 9.13
N ALA A 144 -4.70 15.27 8.68
CA ALA A 144 -4.32 15.02 7.29
C ALA A 144 -5.47 15.37 6.35
N GLN A 145 -5.17 16.03 5.23
CA GLN A 145 -6.20 16.27 4.20
C GLN A 145 -6.53 14.99 3.43
N LEU A 146 -5.49 14.24 3.06
CA LEU A 146 -5.56 13.04 2.25
C LEU A 146 -4.71 11.93 2.84
N ILE A 147 -5.10 10.69 2.55
CA ILE A 147 -4.38 9.48 2.92
C ILE A 147 -4.09 8.71 1.63
N LEU A 148 -2.83 8.40 1.38
CA LEU A 148 -2.41 7.43 0.37
C LEU A 148 -2.15 6.09 1.07
N LYS A 149 -2.96 5.06 0.80
CA LYS A 149 -2.58 3.67 1.12
C LYS A 149 -1.82 3.12 -0.07
N LYS A 150 -0.70 2.42 0.16
CA LYS A 150 0.03 1.66 -0.86
C LYS A 150 0.73 0.45 -0.27
N ASP A 151 0.96 -0.58 -1.07
CA ASP A 151 1.83 -1.70 -0.70
C ASP A 151 3.32 -1.31 -0.81
N ASP A 152 4.21 -2.04 -0.15
CA ASP A 152 5.66 -1.75 -0.14
C ASP A 152 6.39 -2.17 -1.44
N ASP A 153 5.76 -3.01 -2.26
CA ASP A 153 6.18 -3.41 -3.61
C ASP A 153 5.63 -2.49 -4.71
N ILE A 154 4.98 -1.38 -4.34
CA ILE A 154 4.43 -0.39 -5.27
C ILE A 154 5.22 0.91 -5.15
N ALA A 155 5.64 1.47 -6.28
CA ALA A 155 6.31 2.77 -6.34
C ALA A 155 5.32 3.85 -6.82
N VAL A 156 5.35 5.03 -6.18
CA VAL A 156 4.38 6.10 -6.43
C VAL A 156 5.07 7.45 -6.60
N ASP A 157 4.76 8.15 -7.69
CA ASP A 157 5.05 9.58 -7.81
C ASP A 157 4.05 10.35 -6.93
N LEU A 158 4.46 10.64 -5.69
CA LEU A 158 3.62 11.30 -4.70
C LEU A 158 3.17 12.70 -5.16
N PHE A 159 4.00 13.38 -5.95
CA PHE A 159 3.81 14.79 -6.29
C PHE A 159 2.81 14.93 -7.43
N GLN A 160 3.01 14.20 -8.53
CA GLN A 160 2.05 14.19 -9.63
C GLN A 160 0.68 13.62 -9.19
N LEU A 161 0.69 12.60 -8.32
CA LEU A 161 -0.55 12.05 -7.77
C LEU A 161 -1.30 13.10 -6.93
N LEU A 162 -0.60 13.83 -6.06
CA LEU A 162 -1.22 14.84 -5.21
C LEU A 162 -1.77 16.02 -6.03
N ASP A 163 -1.05 16.48 -7.05
CA ASP A 163 -1.50 17.53 -7.96
C ASP A 163 -2.76 17.09 -8.73
N LEU A 164 -2.79 15.86 -9.26
CA LEU A 164 -3.96 15.30 -9.93
C LEU A 164 -5.17 15.23 -8.99
N VAL A 165 -4.97 14.69 -7.79
CA VAL A 165 -6.04 14.51 -6.81
C VAL A 165 -6.62 15.85 -6.38
N ARG A 166 -5.79 16.86 -6.12
CA ARG A 166 -6.24 18.22 -5.78
C ARG A 166 -7.01 18.87 -6.92
N SER A 167 -6.57 18.68 -8.17
CA SER A 167 -7.27 19.23 -9.34
C SER A 167 -8.69 18.68 -9.53
N LYS A 168 -8.95 17.46 -9.02
CA LYS A 168 -10.28 16.84 -9.02
C LYS A 168 -11.20 17.35 -7.90
N LEU A 169 -10.72 18.29 -7.07
CA LEU A 169 -11.45 18.88 -5.95
C LEU A 169 -12.09 17.82 -5.05
N LEU A 170 -11.29 16.88 -4.54
CA LEU A 170 -11.83 15.87 -3.64
C LEU A 170 -12.39 16.52 -2.37
N THR A 171 -13.71 16.60 -2.29
CA THR A 171 -14.44 17.08 -1.11
C THR A 171 -15.46 16.02 -0.73
N GLY A 172 -15.30 15.43 0.47
CA GLY A 172 -16.25 14.47 1.03
C GLY A 172 -15.75 13.03 1.03
N LEU A 173 -16.67 12.07 0.85
CA LEU A 173 -16.43 10.65 1.00
C LEU A 173 -15.99 10.01 -0.33
N GLN A 174 -14.67 9.99 -0.59
CA GLN A 174 -14.13 9.54 -1.87
C GLN A 174 -12.89 8.67 -1.71
N ILE A 175 -12.77 7.67 -2.59
CA ILE A 175 -11.55 6.89 -2.84
C ILE A 175 -11.16 7.08 -4.31
N VAL A 176 -9.89 7.37 -4.56
CA VAL A 176 -9.32 7.59 -5.89
C VAL A 176 -8.23 6.56 -6.16
N GLY A 177 -8.39 5.77 -7.21
CA GLY A 177 -7.41 4.75 -7.60
C GLY A 177 -7.82 4.03 -8.88
N ALA A 178 -7.25 2.86 -9.15
CA ALA A 178 -7.66 2.03 -10.27
C ALA A 178 -8.97 1.29 -9.92
N VAL A 179 -10.10 1.78 -10.45
CA VAL A 179 -11.42 1.20 -10.14
C VAL A 179 -11.65 -0.06 -10.99
N LEU A 180 -11.96 -1.16 -10.31
CA LEU A 180 -12.22 -2.47 -10.87
C LEU A 180 -13.73 -2.71 -10.92
N THR A 181 -14.24 -2.96 -12.13
CA THR A 181 -15.67 -3.14 -12.44
C THR A 181 -15.83 -4.31 -13.41
N GLY A 182 -17.05 -4.66 -13.82
CA GLY A 182 -17.25 -5.64 -14.89
C GLY A 182 -16.91 -7.06 -14.48
N ASP A 183 -15.91 -7.67 -15.14
CA ASP A 183 -15.51 -9.06 -14.92
C ASP A 183 -14.55 -9.19 -13.73
N GLU A 184 -13.81 -8.14 -13.43
CA GLU A 184 -12.89 -8.04 -12.30
C GLU A 184 -13.65 -8.14 -10.95
N GLN A 185 -14.96 -7.90 -10.96
CA GLN A 185 -15.84 -8.09 -9.80
C GLN A 185 -16.22 -9.55 -9.55
N ASN A 186 -15.90 -10.47 -10.45
CA ASN A 186 -16.30 -11.86 -10.32
C ASN A 186 -15.42 -12.55 -9.26
N PRO A 187 -16.01 -13.13 -8.20
CA PRO A 187 -15.26 -13.93 -7.23
C PRO A 187 -14.55 -15.09 -7.91
N VAL A 188 -13.25 -15.28 -7.62
CA VAL A 188 -12.49 -16.38 -8.19
C VAL A 188 -12.95 -17.69 -7.53
N ARG A 189 -13.55 -18.58 -8.32
CA ARG A 189 -14.08 -19.88 -7.85
C ARG A 189 -13.15 -21.06 -8.12
N ASP A 190 -11.96 -20.80 -8.66
CA ASP A 190 -10.92 -21.80 -8.82
C ASP A 190 -10.18 -22.01 -7.50
N LYS A 191 -10.24 -23.24 -6.95
CA LYS A 191 -9.60 -23.63 -5.69
C LYS A 191 -8.07 -23.54 -5.72
N ALA A 192 -7.46 -23.57 -6.90
CA ALA A 192 -6.01 -23.41 -7.05
C ALA A 192 -5.56 -21.94 -6.96
N SER A 193 -6.50 -21.00 -7.13
CA SER A 193 -6.19 -19.58 -7.01
C SER A 193 -5.97 -19.19 -5.55
N LYS A 194 -4.91 -18.40 -5.30
CA LYS A 194 -4.73 -17.75 -4.00
C LYS A 194 -5.88 -16.80 -3.63
N TYR A 195 -6.72 -16.41 -4.60
CA TYR A 195 -7.91 -15.58 -4.44
C TYR A 195 -9.21 -16.39 -4.39
N TYR A 196 -9.13 -17.70 -4.18
CA TYR A 196 -10.32 -18.57 -4.13
C TYR A 196 -11.30 -18.12 -3.05
N VAL A 197 -12.56 -18.00 -3.43
CA VAL A 197 -13.68 -17.72 -2.54
C VAL A 197 -14.77 -18.74 -2.86
N SER A 198 -15.22 -19.51 -1.88
CA SER A 198 -16.33 -20.45 -2.07
C SER A 198 -17.67 -19.74 -2.18
N ARG A 199 -18.69 -20.40 -2.74
CA ARG A 199 -20.06 -19.88 -2.77
C ARG A 199 -20.66 -19.79 -1.37
N ASP A 200 -20.27 -20.69 -0.46
CA ASP A 200 -20.74 -20.65 0.93
C ASP A 200 -20.16 -19.45 1.68
N TYR A 201 -18.91 -19.07 1.37
CA TYR A 201 -18.27 -17.90 1.96
C TYR A 201 -18.77 -16.58 1.35
N TYR A 202 -19.04 -16.57 0.05
CA TYR A 202 -19.63 -15.42 -0.64
C TYR A 202 -20.60 -15.88 -1.72
N ALA A 203 -21.90 -15.85 -1.43
CA ALA A 203 -22.94 -16.33 -2.33
C ALA A 203 -23.14 -15.49 -3.61
N PRO A 204 -23.06 -14.14 -3.57
CA PRO A 204 -23.27 -13.33 -4.77
C PRO A 204 -22.28 -13.64 -5.90
N SER A 205 -22.72 -13.41 -7.14
CA SER A 205 -21.91 -13.64 -8.34
C SER A 205 -20.90 -12.53 -8.62
N LYS A 206 -21.05 -11.36 -8.00
CA LYS A 206 -20.17 -10.19 -8.16
C LYS A 206 -19.95 -9.49 -6.83
N TYR A 207 -18.73 -9.05 -6.59
CA TYR A 207 -18.42 -8.06 -5.57
C TYR A 207 -18.95 -6.67 -5.97
N PRO A 208 -19.16 -5.74 -5.02
CA PRO A 208 -19.29 -4.32 -5.36
C PRO A 208 -18.06 -3.82 -6.14
N PRO A 209 -18.16 -2.73 -6.92
CA PRO A 209 -16.99 -2.05 -7.48
C PRO A 209 -15.98 -1.75 -6.38
N PHE A 210 -14.70 -1.95 -6.65
CA PHE A 210 -13.63 -1.75 -5.68
C PHE A 210 -12.40 -1.17 -6.35
N VAL A 211 -11.39 -0.78 -5.58
CA VAL A 211 -10.14 -0.20 -6.08
C VAL A 211 -9.00 -1.20 -5.88
N SER A 212 -8.08 -1.26 -6.84
CA SER A 212 -6.87 -2.09 -6.71
C SER A 212 -6.08 -1.77 -5.44
N GLY A 213 -5.63 -2.80 -4.73
CA GLY A 213 -4.89 -2.66 -3.48
C GLY A 213 -3.50 -2.07 -3.57
N TRP A 214 -2.98 -1.95 -4.79
CA TRP A 214 -1.63 -1.45 -5.02
C TRP A 214 -1.44 -0.06 -4.42
N ALA A 215 -2.37 0.85 -4.73
CA ALA A 215 -2.44 2.15 -4.12
C ALA A 215 -3.79 2.81 -4.36
N TYR A 216 -4.23 3.62 -3.40
CA TYR A 216 -5.34 4.55 -3.59
C TYR A 216 -5.21 5.74 -2.64
N VAL A 217 -5.83 6.85 -3.02
CA VAL A 217 -5.96 8.05 -2.18
C VAL A 217 -7.38 8.14 -1.64
N THR A 218 -7.53 8.49 -0.37
CA THR A 218 -8.85 8.69 0.27
C THR A 218 -8.82 9.91 1.18
N THR A 219 -9.99 10.45 1.50
CA THR A 219 -10.12 11.47 2.55
C THR A 219 -10.14 10.83 3.94
N VAL A 220 -9.74 11.57 4.96
CA VAL A 220 -9.84 11.13 6.38
C VAL A 220 -11.29 10.86 6.79
N GLN A 221 -12.25 11.62 6.22
CA GLN A 221 -13.68 11.42 6.45
C GLN A 221 -14.14 10.06 5.92
N ALA A 222 -13.74 9.68 4.71
CA ALA A 222 -14.02 8.36 4.16
C ALA A 222 -13.35 7.26 4.98
N ALA A 223 -12.06 7.41 5.34
CA ALA A 223 -11.35 6.46 6.20
C ALA A 223 -12.09 6.22 7.53
N SER A 224 -12.59 7.28 8.17
CA SER A 224 -13.37 7.20 9.41
C SER A 224 -14.66 6.41 9.24
N GLN A 225 -15.39 6.58 8.12
CA GLN A 225 -16.63 5.84 7.85
C GLN A 225 -16.36 4.36 7.57
N LEU A 226 -15.30 4.06 6.81
CA LEU A 226 -14.89 2.68 6.52
C LEU A 226 -14.54 1.94 7.81
N VAL A 227 -13.78 2.58 8.71
CA VAL A 227 -13.43 2.00 10.03
C VAL A 227 -14.69 1.71 10.83
N ARG A 228 -15.64 2.64 10.92
CA ARG A 228 -16.91 2.43 11.65
C ARG A 228 -17.70 1.24 11.12
N HIS A 229 -17.87 1.13 9.80
CA HIS A 229 -18.57 0.00 9.21
C HIS A 229 -17.80 -1.31 9.35
N SER A 230 -16.46 -1.27 9.38
CA SER A 230 -15.65 -2.46 9.58
C SER A 230 -15.89 -3.15 10.92
N GLU A 231 -16.21 -2.39 11.98
CA GLU A 231 -16.42 -2.92 13.33
C GLU A 231 -17.79 -3.62 13.52
N SER A 232 -18.69 -3.42 12.56
CA SER A 232 -20.05 -3.99 12.56
C SER A 232 -20.35 -4.89 11.36
N SER A 233 -19.42 -4.99 10.41
CA SER A 233 -19.55 -5.84 9.22
C SER A 233 -18.86 -7.19 9.42
N PRO A 234 -19.40 -8.29 8.83
CA PRO A 234 -18.69 -9.55 8.78
C PRO A 234 -17.34 -9.43 8.10
N PHE A 235 -16.31 -10.02 8.71
CA PHE A 235 -14.95 -10.01 8.16
C PHE A 235 -14.90 -10.70 6.79
N PHE A 236 -14.28 -10.02 5.82
CA PHE A 236 -13.91 -10.59 4.53
C PHE A 236 -12.40 -10.46 4.34
N TRP A 237 -11.73 -11.53 3.90
CA TRP A 237 -10.27 -11.62 4.01
C TRP A 237 -9.51 -10.86 2.91
N ILE A 238 -10.08 -10.69 1.72
CA ILE A 238 -9.46 -9.91 0.63
C ILE A 238 -9.68 -8.43 0.91
N ASP A 239 -8.61 -7.73 1.29
CA ASP A 239 -8.62 -6.37 1.83
C ASP A 239 -9.21 -5.35 0.86
N ASP A 240 -8.81 -5.38 -0.40
CA ASP A 240 -9.29 -4.44 -1.41
C ASP A 240 -10.80 -4.53 -1.60
N ILE A 241 -11.30 -5.76 -1.72
CA ILE A 241 -12.73 -6.04 -1.88
C ILE A 241 -13.48 -5.67 -0.59
N TYR A 242 -12.93 -6.03 0.57
CA TYR A 242 -13.57 -5.76 1.86
C TYR A 242 -13.68 -4.25 2.09
N VAL A 243 -12.56 -3.54 2.05
CA VAL A 243 -12.46 -2.13 2.44
C VAL A 243 -12.96 -1.20 1.35
N THR A 244 -12.46 -1.34 0.12
CA THR A 244 -12.77 -0.38 -0.95
C THR A 244 -13.98 -0.78 -1.79
N GLY A 245 -14.51 -2.00 -1.60
CA GLY A 245 -15.75 -2.47 -2.21
C GLY A 245 -16.91 -2.54 -1.23
N MET A 246 -16.89 -3.51 -0.32
CA MET A 246 -18.01 -3.80 0.59
C MET A 246 -18.26 -2.66 1.58
N LEU A 247 -17.23 -2.26 2.34
CA LEU A 247 -17.36 -1.19 3.33
C LEU A 247 -17.58 0.17 2.66
N ALA A 248 -16.95 0.41 1.51
CA ALA A 248 -17.17 1.63 0.74
C ALA A 248 -18.61 1.77 0.25
N ALA A 249 -19.20 0.69 -0.29
CA ALA A 249 -20.59 0.66 -0.71
C ALA A 249 -21.55 0.90 0.47
N LEU A 250 -21.30 0.27 1.63
CA LEU A 250 -22.08 0.50 2.85
C LEU A 250 -21.95 1.95 3.36
N SER A 251 -20.78 2.55 3.22
CA SER A 251 -20.48 3.90 3.69
C SER A 251 -20.91 5.02 2.74
N GLY A 252 -21.44 4.69 1.55
CA GLY A 252 -21.72 5.67 0.50
C GLY A 252 -20.47 6.39 -0.02
N VAL A 253 -19.32 5.74 0.03
CA VAL A 253 -18.04 6.30 -0.44
C VAL A 253 -17.98 6.18 -1.96
N ASN A 254 -17.76 7.30 -2.65
CA ASN A 254 -17.67 7.33 -4.10
C ASN A 254 -16.28 6.92 -4.59
N LEU A 255 -16.24 6.11 -5.66
CA LEU A 255 -14.99 5.69 -6.29
C LEU A 255 -14.69 6.57 -7.51
N VAL A 256 -13.45 7.06 -7.61
CA VAL A 256 -12.98 7.89 -8.71
C VAL A 256 -11.87 7.16 -9.45
N ASP A 257 -12.10 6.86 -10.73
CA ASP A 257 -11.15 6.10 -11.53
C ASP A 257 -10.01 6.97 -12.07
N ILE A 258 -8.78 6.54 -11.77
CA ILE A 258 -7.53 7.07 -12.32
C ILE A 258 -6.63 5.93 -12.84
N ARG A 259 -7.20 4.77 -13.19
CA ARG A 259 -6.47 3.59 -13.68
C ARG A 259 -5.52 3.91 -14.85
N THR A 260 -5.82 4.93 -15.65
CA THR A 260 -4.93 5.40 -16.73
C THR A 260 -3.58 5.94 -16.24
N ARG A 261 -3.42 6.18 -14.93
CA ARG A 261 -2.16 6.59 -14.27
C ARG A 261 -1.42 5.42 -13.62
N PHE A 262 -1.93 4.21 -13.77
CA PHE A 262 -1.26 2.99 -13.33
C PHE A 262 -0.61 2.32 -14.54
N THR A 263 0.51 1.64 -14.30
CA THR A 263 1.03 0.61 -15.21
C THR A 263 1.20 -0.69 -14.46
N VAL A 264 0.85 -1.82 -15.09
CA VAL A 264 1.02 -3.16 -14.52
C VAL A 264 2.41 -3.74 -14.72
N PHE A 265 3.25 -3.07 -15.51
CA PHE A 265 4.50 -3.63 -16.01
C PHE A 265 5.69 -2.95 -15.35
N VAL A 266 6.45 -3.71 -14.55
CA VAL A 266 7.71 -3.24 -13.92
C VAL A 266 8.72 -2.76 -14.97
N ASP A 267 8.69 -3.31 -16.17
CA ASP A 267 9.63 -2.88 -17.21
C ASP A 267 9.31 -1.49 -17.77
N HIS A 268 8.06 -1.00 -17.68
CA HIS A 268 7.76 0.40 -17.98
C HIS A 268 8.51 1.33 -17.01
N LEU A 269 8.62 0.94 -15.75
CA LEU A 269 9.41 1.68 -14.77
C LEU A 269 10.89 1.66 -15.12
N LYS A 270 11.44 0.49 -15.47
CA LYS A 270 12.85 0.39 -15.89
C LYS A 270 13.13 1.27 -17.11
N CYS A 271 12.24 1.29 -18.11
CA CYS A 271 12.42 2.13 -19.28
C CYS A 271 12.34 3.63 -18.96
N CYS A 272 11.35 4.05 -18.16
CA CYS A 272 11.27 5.45 -17.76
C CYS A 272 12.52 5.91 -17.01
N LEU A 273 13.02 5.11 -16.06
CA LEU A 273 14.23 5.44 -15.30
C LEU A 273 15.49 5.49 -16.17
N ARG A 274 15.57 4.64 -17.19
CA ARG A 274 16.71 4.60 -18.12
C ARG A 274 16.71 5.79 -19.09
N ASN A 275 15.56 6.10 -19.68
CA ASN A 275 15.46 7.08 -20.77
C ASN A 275 15.33 8.52 -20.25
N HIS A 276 14.83 8.70 -19.02
CA HIS A 276 14.49 10.01 -18.48
C HIS A 276 15.00 10.27 -17.07
N PRO A 277 16.28 10.02 -16.74
CA PRO A 277 16.74 10.08 -15.35
C PRO A 277 16.53 11.46 -14.68
N ASN A 278 16.50 12.58 -15.44
CA ASN A 278 16.62 13.93 -14.84
C ASN A 278 15.73 15.05 -15.41
N THR A 279 14.98 14.87 -16.51
CA THR A 279 14.31 16.02 -17.18
C THR A 279 12.86 15.78 -17.58
N VAL A 280 12.40 14.54 -17.52
CA VAL A 280 11.06 14.15 -17.94
C VAL A 280 10.47 13.24 -16.88
N ALA A 281 9.28 13.58 -16.41
CA ALA A 281 8.52 12.73 -15.50
C ALA A 281 7.82 11.59 -16.27
N CYS A 282 7.71 10.42 -15.64
CA CYS A 282 6.99 9.28 -16.22
C CYS A 282 5.51 9.61 -16.49
N ASP A 283 4.92 8.96 -17.49
CA ASP A 283 3.52 9.14 -17.91
C ASP A 283 2.51 8.40 -17.01
N PHE A 284 3.01 7.49 -16.17
CA PHE A 284 2.29 6.82 -15.07
C PHE A 284 2.77 7.34 -13.72
N PHE A 285 1.90 7.24 -12.71
CA PHE A 285 2.20 7.66 -11.33
C PHE A 285 2.40 6.46 -10.40
N ILE A 286 1.79 5.32 -10.71
CA ILE A 286 1.74 4.15 -9.82
C ILE A 286 2.16 2.91 -10.62
N VAL A 287 3.11 2.15 -10.08
CA VAL A 287 3.76 1.04 -10.79
C VAL A 287 4.29 0.00 -9.79
N PRO A 288 4.25 -1.31 -10.10
CA PRO A 288 4.90 -2.30 -9.26
C PRO A 288 6.42 -2.19 -9.42
N SER A 289 7.13 -2.27 -8.30
CA SER A 289 8.58 -2.37 -8.29
C SER A 289 9.08 -3.78 -8.56
N GLY A 290 8.21 -4.80 -8.52
CA GLY A 290 8.61 -6.21 -8.66
C GLY A 290 9.50 -6.68 -7.51
N ASP A 291 9.28 -6.14 -6.31
CA ASP A 291 10.07 -6.37 -5.09
C ASP A 291 11.53 -5.84 -5.16
N TYR A 292 11.89 -5.11 -6.22
CA TYR A 292 13.21 -4.51 -6.39
C TYR A 292 13.32 -3.18 -5.61
N ALA A 293 14.01 -3.20 -4.48
CA ALA A 293 14.21 -2.04 -3.61
C ALA A 293 14.95 -0.88 -4.32
N GLU A 294 15.83 -1.21 -5.26
CA GLU A 294 16.53 -0.26 -6.12
C GLU A 294 15.58 0.49 -7.05
N LEU A 295 14.53 -0.16 -7.57
CA LEU A 295 13.53 0.49 -8.43
C LEU A 295 12.60 1.39 -7.61
N VAL A 296 12.23 0.97 -6.40
CA VAL A 296 11.54 1.84 -5.43
C VAL A 296 12.37 3.08 -5.19
N GLU A 297 13.65 2.91 -4.86
CA GLU A 297 14.51 4.06 -4.54
C GLU A 297 14.70 4.99 -5.74
N ALA A 298 15.01 4.44 -6.92
CA ALA A 298 15.24 5.22 -8.13
C ALA A 298 14.01 6.02 -8.55
N PHE A 299 12.82 5.41 -8.54
CA PHE A 299 11.58 6.09 -8.93
C PHE A 299 11.22 7.26 -8.02
N HIS A 300 11.31 7.08 -6.71
CA HIS A 300 10.95 8.16 -5.78
C HIS A 300 12.01 9.27 -5.75
N ARG A 301 13.29 8.95 -6.01
CA ARG A 301 14.33 9.97 -6.21
C ARG A 301 14.06 10.80 -7.47
N GLN A 302 13.71 10.13 -8.58
CA GLN A 302 13.35 10.80 -9.83
C GLN A 302 12.11 11.69 -9.64
N SER A 303 11.07 11.22 -8.96
CA SER A 303 9.86 12.02 -8.73
C SER A 303 10.13 13.25 -7.85
N LEU A 304 10.93 13.12 -6.78
CA LEU A 304 11.34 14.26 -5.96
C LEU A 304 12.16 15.27 -6.78
N ARG A 305 13.12 14.78 -7.56
CA ARG A 305 13.93 15.61 -8.45
C ARG A 305 13.05 16.37 -9.43
N CYS A 306 12.12 15.67 -10.09
CA CYS A 306 11.23 16.29 -11.04
C CYS A 306 10.26 17.29 -10.42
N ARG A 307 9.88 17.11 -9.16
CA ARG A 307 9.12 18.12 -8.41
C ARG A 307 9.95 19.38 -8.17
N ILE A 308 11.23 19.24 -7.80
CA ILE A 308 12.12 20.38 -7.52
C ILE A 308 12.46 21.12 -8.82
N ASP A 309 12.82 20.38 -9.87
CA ASP A 309 13.33 20.93 -11.13
C ASP A 309 12.20 21.28 -12.12
N SER A 310 10.93 21.04 -11.75
CA SER A 310 9.76 21.26 -12.60
C SER A 310 9.86 20.55 -13.96
N CYS A 311 10.15 19.23 -13.93
CA CYS A 311 10.18 18.41 -15.14
C CYS A 311 8.87 18.55 -15.93
N ARG A 312 8.98 18.51 -17.26
CA ARG A 312 7.81 18.28 -18.11
C ARG A 312 7.36 16.82 -18.02
N THR A 313 6.06 16.56 -18.12
CA THR A 313 5.53 15.19 -18.22
C THR A 313 5.83 14.62 -19.61
N ALA A 314 6.20 13.34 -19.68
CA ALA A 314 6.35 12.63 -20.95
C ALA A 314 5.02 12.69 -21.73
N THR A 315 5.09 13.08 -23.01
CA THR A 315 3.94 13.04 -23.92
C THR A 315 3.57 11.60 -24.27
N LEU A 316 2.36 11.37 -24.79
CA LEU A 316 1.97 10.02 -25.24
C LEU A 316 2.87 9.49 -26.38
N GLU A 317 3.45 10.38 -27.19
CA GLU A 317 4.41 10.02 -28.25
C GLU A 317 5.80 9.71 -27.69
N GLU A 318 6.24 10.37 -26.63
CA GLU A 318 7.44 9.98 -25.87
C GLU A 318 7.19 8.73 -25.01
N SER A 319 5.92 8.49 -24.64
CA SER A 319 5.44 7.22 -24.09
C SER A 319 5.31 6.11 -25.14
N SER A 320 5.64 6.37 -26.42
CA SER A 320 5.68 5.31 -27.45
C SER A 320 6.84 4.30 -27.24
N ASP A 321 7.64 4.51 -26.19
CA ASP A 321 8.40 3.51 -25.44
C ASP A 321 7.54 2.53 -24.63
N LYS A 322 6.23 2.47 -24.89
CA LYS A 322 5.43 1.29 -24.57
C LYS A 322 6.11 0.08 -25.23
N PRO A 323 6.24 -1.04 -24.51
CA PRO A 323 6.87 -2.25 -25.02
C PRO A 323 6.42 -2.59 -26.42
N SER A 324 7.41 -2.74 -27.29
CA SER A 324 7.20 -3.60 -28.46
C SER A 324 7.17 -5.04 -27.95
N PHE A 325 6.07 -5.76 -28.15
CA PHE A 325 5.94 -7.17 -27.76
C PHE A 325 6.95 -8.02 -28.56
N CYS A 326 8.07 -8.39 -27.94
CA CYS A 326 8.90 -9.47 -28.46
C CYS A 326 8.49 -10.78 -27.77
N VAL A 327 8.03 -11.75 -28.56
CA VAL A 327 7.57 -13.06 -28.06
C VAL A 327 8.77 -14.00 -27.92
N ILE A 328 9.10 -14.42 -26.69
CA ILE A 328 9.95 -15.61 -26.47
C ILE A 328 9.06 -16.73 -25.92
N THR A 329 8.74 -17.71 -26.76
CA THR A 329 8.01 -18.93 -26.36
C THR A 329 8.99 -20.00 -25.91
N ASN A 330 9.12 -20.28 -24.60
CA ASN A 330 9.54 -21.63 -24.20
C ASN A 330 9.26 -22.13 -22.77
N ILE A 331 8.35 -21.55 -21.98
CA ILE A 331 8.04 -22.12 -20.64
C ILE A 331 6.55 -22.02 -20.29
N ARG A 332 5.97 -23.14 -19.80
CA ARG A 332 4.63 -23.19 -19.20
C ARG A 332 4.72 -22.71 -17.74
N SER A 333 4.50 -21.43 -17.47
CA SER A 333 4.21 -20.93 -16.12
C SER A 333 2.79 -20.33 -16.05
N GLN A 334 2.19 -20.38 -14.86
CA GLN A 334 0.90 -19.76 -14.54
C GLN A 334 1.18 -18.45 -13.80
N THR A 335 0.78 -17.31 -14.36
CA THR A 335 0.94 -15.99 -13.70
C THR A 335 -0.42 -15.34 -13.52
N TYR A 336 -0.74 -14.92 -12.29
CA TYR A 336 -1.99 -14.21 -11.99
C TYR A 336 -1.79 -12.71 -12.15
N ASN A 337 -2.58 -12.07 -13.02
CA ASN A 337 -2.57 -10.62 -13.19
C ASN A 337 -3.51 -9.98 -12.15
N LYS A 338 -2.95 -9.18 -11.22
CA LYS A 338 -3.69 -8.52 -10.14
C LYS A 338 -4.69 -7.45 -10.63
N MET A 339 -4.50 -6.83 -11.79
CA MET A 339 -5.46 -5.85 -12.33
C MET A 339 -6.54 -6.48 -13.20
N ASP A 340 -6.21 -7.54 -13.95
CA ASP A 340 -7.17 -8.18 -14.86
C ASP A 340 -7.94 -9.37 -14.22
N GLY A 341 -7.58 -9.75 -12.98
CA GLY A 341 -8.28 -10.80 -12.22
C GLY A 341 -8.22 -12.20 -12.85
N ARG A 342 -7.24 -12.45 -13.74
CA ARG A 342 -7.17 -13.67 -14.57
C ARG A 342 -5.83 -14.38 -14.44
N ILE A 343 -5.87 -15.71 -14.58
CA ILE A 343 -4.68 -16.57 -14.72
C ILE A 343 -4.29 -16.59 -16.19
N ILE A 344 -3.07 -16.17 -16.51
CA ILE A 344 -2.52 -16.23 -17.86
C ILE A 344 -1.81 -17.58 -18.01
N TYR A 345 -2.18 -18.36 -19.04
CA TYR A 345 -1.59 -19.65 -19.35
C TYR A 345 -0.46 -19.49 -20.38
N GLY A 346 0.78 -19.79 -19.97
CA GLY A 346 1.98 -19.69 -20.81
C GLY A 346 2.79 -18.42 -20.52
N GLN A 347 4.12 -18.52 -20.56
CA GLN A 347 4.97 -17.34 -20.45
C GLN A 347 5.03 -16.65 -21.81
N ILE A 348 4.18 -15.64 -22.02
CA ILE A 348 4.56 -14.54 -22.92
C ILE A 348 5.67 -13.80 -22.16
N ILE A 349 6.93 -14.14 -22.41
CA ILE A 349 8.01 -13.24 -22.00
C ILE A 349 7.91 -12.07 -22.96
N ALA A 350 7.09 -11.08 -22.63
CA ALA A 350 7.18 -9.79 -23.27
C ALA A 350 8.54 -9.23 -22.86
N VAL A 351 9.50 -9.24 -23.78
CA VAL A 351 10.73 -8.47 -23.59
C VAL A 351 10.35 -7.04 -23.93
N TYR A 352 10.15 -6.22 -22.90
CA TYR A 352 9.92 -4.80 -23.01
C TYR A 352 11.25 -4.15 -23.45
N CYS A 353 11.47 -4.05 -24.75
CA CYS A 353 12.55 -3.22 -25.27
C CYS A 353 12.13 -1.75 -25.10
N CYS A 354 12.85 -0.99 -24.27
CA CYS A 354 12.84 0.47 -24.38
C CYS A 354 13.33 0.77 -25.80
N ARG A 355 12.58 1.51 -26.63
CA ARG A 355 13.19 2.00 -27.87
C ARG A 355 14.27 2.99 -27.41
N ILE A 356 15.44 2.86 -28.00
CA ILE A 356 16.61 3.70 -27.73
C ILE A 356 16.53 4.90 -28.66
#